data_AF-A0AAD4L7A1-F1
#
_entry.id   AF-A0AAD4L7A1-F1
#
_cell.length_a   1.000
_cell.length_b   1.000
_cell.length_c   1.000
_cell.angle_alpha   90.00
_cell.angle_beta   90.00
_cell.angle_gamma   90.00
#
_symmetry.space_group_name_H-M   'P 1'
#
loop_
_entity.id
_entity.type
_entity.pdbx_description
1 polymer ?
#
loop_
_entity_poly.entity_id
_entity_poly.type
_entity_poly.pdbx_seq_one_letter_code
_entity_poly.pdbx_strand_id
1 'polypeptide(L)'
;LIADQVLPTALTVNNTRANIPNIIIANSGGLRFDIYAGPFTKNDQLTASPFPDVFVFIPGLPLGIERAVLPALNGEGANGRRELAEALAERYARGDVETRYRHWLGKMHARAGPERRAAHNLTLGYVTKDACAVVGDDTLHTPLPLFGSPAFIGSRPPAGSNDTAIDLVFVDFIGSQVVQVPNGLQTAKTYTSTDIKSYMPILLNEVPGVFAEAKWD
;
A
#
# COMPACT_ATOMS: atom_id res chain seq x y z
N LEU A 1 -9.64 -3.79 -2.67
CA LEU A 1 -10.52 -3.34 -1.57
C LEU A 1 -10.05 -2.03 -0.96
N ILE A 2 -8.84 -1.96 -0.39
CA ILE A 2 -8.45 -0.79 0.41
C ILE A 2 -8.37 0.50 -0.39
N ALA A 3 -7.66 0.49 -1.50
CA ALA A 3 -7.51 1.69 -2.33
C ALA A 3 -8.81 2.08 -3.08
N ASP A 4 -9.61 1.09 -3.46
CA ASP A 4 -10.81 1.31 -4.28
C ASP A 4 -12.07 1.66 -3.48
N GLN A 5 -12.15 1.23 -2.21
CA GLN A 5 -13.38 1.34 -1.42
C GLN A 5 -13.11 1.89 -0.02
N VAL A 6 -12.15 1.32 0.71
CA VAL A 6 -11.93 1.65 2.14
C VAL A 6 -11.45 3.08 2.30
N LEU A 7 -10.34 3.43 1.64
CA LEU A 7 -9.78 4.78 1.68
C LEU A 7 -10.79 5.81 1.13
N PRO A 8 -11.37 5.65 -0.09
CA PRO A 8 -12.37 6.61 -0.57
C PRO A 8 -13.56 6.78 0.37
N THR A 9 -14.13 5.69 0.89
CA THR A 9 -15.30 5.78 1.78
C THR A 9 -14.95 6.51 3.08
N ALA A 10 -13.91 6.07 3.78
CA ALA A 10 -13.53 6.66 5.07
C ALA A 10 -13.17 8.14 4.94
N LEU A 11 -12.47 8.51 3.86
CA LEU A 11 -12.04 9.88 3.63
C LEU A 11 -13.17 10.80 3.13
N THR A 12 -14.36 10.29 2.80
CA THR A 12 -15.54 11.15 2.53
C THR A 12 -16.27 11.58 3.81
N VAL A 13 -16.12 10.84 4.91
CA VAL A 13 -16.85 11.12 6.15
C VAL A 13 -16.35 12.43 6.77
N ASN A 14 -17.27 13.37 7.02
CA ASN A 14 -16.99 14.68 7.59
C ASN A 14 -15.90 15.49 6.85
N ASN A 15 -15.79 15.30 5.53
CA ASN A 15 -14.78 15.96 4.71
C ASN A 15 -15.36 17.15 3.92
N THR A 16 -14.86 18.35 4.17
CA THR A 16 -15.26 19.58 3.45
C THR A 16 -14.85 19.58 1.97
N ARG A 17 -13.93 18.68 1.57
CA ARG A 17 -13.45 18.49 0.20
C ARG A 17 -14.05 17.28 -0.49
N ALA A 18 -15.06 16.63 0.08
CA ALA A 18 -15.66 15.41 -0.48
C ALA A 18 -16.19 15.59 -1.92
N ASN A 19 -16.52 16.82 -2.34
CA ASN A 19 -17.00 17.13 -3.69
C ASN A 19 -15.89 17.43 -4.70
N ILE A 20 -14.62 17.45 -4.28
CA ILE A 20 -13.48 17.69 -5.16
C ILE A 20 -12.93 16.33 -5.60
N PRO A 21 -12.84 16.05 -6.91
CA PRO A 21 -12.28 14.80 -7.38
C PRO A 21 -10.83 14.65 -6.91
N ASN A 22 -10.44 13.42 -6.57
CA ASN A 22 -9.14 13.15 -5.99
C ASN A 22 -8.61 11.76 -6.39
N ILE A 23 -7.31 11.59 -6.25
CA ILE A 23 -6.64 10.29 -6.21
C ILE A 23 -5.98 10.15 -4.85
N ILE A 24 -6.23 9.04 -4.17
CA ILE A 24 -5.68 8.74 -2.86
C ILE A 24 -4.57 7.71 -3.02
N ILE A 25 -3.36 8.00 -2.55
CA ILE A 25 -2.21 7.10 -2.59
C ILE A 25 -1.72 6.78 -1.17
N ALA A 26 -1.45 5.52 -0.90
CA ALA A 26 -0.80 5.07 0.33
C ALA A 26 0.26 4.01 0.01
N ASN A 27 1.27 3.86 0.87
CA ASN A 27 2.16 2.70 0.80
C ASN A 27 1.42 1.45 1.29
N SER A 28 1.57 0.33 0.60
CA SER A 28 0.92 -0.93 0.97
C SER A 28 1.38 -1.43 2.34
N GLY A 29 2.61 -1.09 2.75
CA GLY A 29 3.17 -1.43 4.06
C GLY A 29 2.49 -0.76 5.26
N GLY A 30 1.60 0.22 5.03
CA GLY A 30 0.72 0.76 6.08
C GLY A 30 -0.24 -0.29 6.63
N LEU A 31 -0.49 -1.36 5.88
CA LEU A 31 -1.28 -2.50 6.29
C LEU A 31 -0.38 -3.64 6.76
N ARG A 32 -0.66 -4.14 7.96
CA ARG A 32 0.19 -5.07 8.70
C ARG A 32 -0.46 -6.43 8.91
N PHE A 33 -1.77 -6.54 8.72
CA PHE A 33 -2.50 -7.78 8.91
C PHE A 33 -3.78 -7.83 8.06
N ASP A 34 -4.28 -9.04 7.87
CA ASP A 34 -5.59 -9.27 7.26
C ASP A 34 -6.71 -8.78 8.17
N ILE A 35 -7.81 -8.31 7.58
CA ILE A 35 -9.03 -7.97 8.33
C ILE A 35 -10.06 -9.06 8.03
N TYR A 36 -10.43 -9.81 9.07
CA TYR A 36 -11.39 -10.90 8.97
C TYR A 36 -12.83 -10.38 9.09
N ALA A 37 -13.76 -11.11 8.47
CA ALA A 37 -15.18 -10.85 8.64
C ALA A 37 -15.62 -11.16 10.09
N GLY A 38 -16.53 -10.35 10.63
CA GLY A 38 -17.03 -10.47 11.99
C GLY A 38 -16.98 -9.13 12.73
N PRO A 39 -17.09 -9.15 14.07
CA PRO A 39 -16.97 -7.95 14.89
C PRO A 39 -15.63 -7.25 14.65
N PHE A 40 -15.66 -5.94 14.39
CA PHE A 40 -14.46 -5.13 14.25
C PHE A 40 -14.19 -4.40 15.56
N THR A 41 -13.03 -4.65 16.18
CA THR A 41 -12.64 -4.08 17.47
C THR A 41 -11.44 -3.16 17.36
N LYS A 42 -11.11 -2.47 18.45
CA LYS A 42 -9.88 -1.67 18.54
C LYS A 42 -8.62 -2.50 18.32
N ASN A 43 -8.63 -3.79 18.68
CA ASN A 43 -7.51 -4.68 18.44
C ASN A 43 -7.31 -4.94 16.94
N ASP A 44 -8.39 -5.15 16.18
CA ASP A 44 -8.33 -5.35 14.73
C ASP A 44 -7.80 -4.11 14.02
N GLN A 45 -8.25 -2.92 14.47
CA GLN A 45 -7.72 -1.64 14.00
C GLN A 45 -6.20 -1.56 14.13
N LEU A 46 -5.68 -1.76 15.34
CA LEU A 46 -4.25 -1.59 15.63
C LEU A 46 -3.39 -2.73 15.06
N THR A 47 -3.94 -3.93 14.92
CA THR A 47 -3.26 -5.07 14.31
C THR A 47 -3.15 -4.91 12.80
N ALA A 48 -4.22 -4.46 12.15
CA ALA A 48 -4.24 -4.28 10.70
C ALA A 48 -3.55 -3.00 10.23
N SER A 49 -3.68 -1.88 10.95
CA SER A 49 -3.10 -0.58 10.60
C SER A 49 -2.65 0.16 11.87
N PRO A 50 -1.38 0.01 12.30
CA PRO A 50 -0.91 0.61 13.55
C PRO A 50 -0.47 2.08 13.40
N PHE A 51 -0.21 2.56 12.18
CA PHE A 51 0.46 3.85 11.97
C PHE A 51 -0.51 5.02 12.03
N PRO A 52 -0.25 6.03 12.87
CA PRO A 52 -1.07 7.24 12.96
C PRO A 52 -0.69 8.27 11.88
N ASP A 53 -0.46 7.82 10.65
CA ASP A 53 -0.07 8.69 9.54
C ASP A 53 -1.25 9.63 9.18
N VAL A 54 -0.94 10.90 8.91
CA VAL A 54 -1.96 11.89 8.57
C VAL A 54 -2.19 11.96 7.06
N PHE A 55 -3.42 12.21 6.64
CA PHE A 55 -3.71 12.48 5.23
C PHE A 55 -3.43 13.94 4.89
N VAL A 56 -2.63 14.12 3.84
CA VAL A 56 -2.27 15.40 3.25
C VAL A 56 -2.55 15.38 1.76
N PHE A 57 -2.48 16.54 1.11
CA PHE A 57 -2.72 16.62 -0.33
C PHE A 57 -1.98 17.76 -1.01
N ILE A 58 -1.81 17.62 -2.33
CA ILE A 58 -1.39 18.71 -3.24
C ILE A 58 -2.64 19.18 -4.01
N PRO A 59 -3.03 20.46 -3.92
CA PRO A 59 -4.23 20.96 -4.59
C PRO A 59 -4.01 21.20 -6.09
N GLY A 60 -5.02 20.82 -6.88
CA GLY A 60 -5.20 21.29 -8.25
C GLY A 60 -4.14 20.83 -9.24
N LEU A 61 -3.65 19.59 -9.10
CA LEU A 61 -2.76 19.00 -10.07
C LEU A 61 -3.59 18.52 -11.28
N PRO A 62 -3.13 18.76 -12.52
CA PRO A 62 -3.79 18.21 -13.70
C PRO A 62 -3.89 16.68 -13.62
N LEU A 63 -5.09 16.14 -13.84
CA LEU A 63 -5.38 14.70 -13.83
C LEU A 63 -4.42 13.88 -14.70
N GLY A 64 -3.93 14.44 -15.81
CA GLY A 64 -2.92 13.80 -16.65
C GLY A 64 -1.60 13.49 -15.92
N ILE A 65 -1.17 14.39 -15.05
CA ILE A 65 0.03 14.20 -14.21
C ILE A 65 -0.27 13.22 -13.08
N GLU A 66 -1.40 13.39 -12.39
CA GLU A 66 -1.75 12.52 -11.26
C GLU A 66 -1.86 11.04 -11.66
N ARG A 67 -2.40 10.74 -12.84
CA ARG A 67 -2.47 9.36 -13.38
C ARG A 67 -1.10 8.71 -13.54
N ALA A 68 -0.05 9.50 -13.76
CA ALA A 68 1.32 9.01 -13.89
C ALA A 68 2.04 8.87 -12.53
N VAL A 69 1.51 9.44 -11.44
CA VAL A 69 2.19 9.44 -10.13
C VAL A 69 2.31 8.03 -9.57
N LEU A 70 1.20 7.29 -9.46
CA LEU A 70 1.20 5.94 -8.87
C LEU A 70 2.09 4.95 -9.66
N PRO A 71 2.03 4.90 -11.01
CA PRO A 71 2.97 4.09 -11.80
C PRO A 71 4.44 4.47 -11.58
N ALA A 72 4.76 5.76 -11.55
CA ALA A 72 6.13 6.23 -11.33
C ALA A 72 6.65 5.84 -9.93
N LEU A 73 5.81 5.96 -8.88
CA LEU A 73 6.13 5.50 -7.53
C LEU A 73 6.38 3.99 -7.45
N ASN A 74 5.65 3.20 -8.23
CA ASN A 74 5.82 1.75 -8.33
C ASN A 74 6.92 1.32 -9.33
N GLY A 75 7.69 2.26 -9.87
CA GLY A 75 8.88 1.97 -10.67
C GLY A 75 8.65 1.79 -12.17
N GLU A 76 7.54 2.29 -12.74
CA GLU A 76 7.37 2.37 -14.21
C GLU A 76 8.20 3.51 -14.85
N GLY A 77 9.01 4.24 -14.06
CA GLY A 77 10.00 5.23 -14.54
C GLY A 77 11.39 4.61 -14.78
N ALA A 78 11.90 4.77 -15.99
CA ALA A 78 12.97 4.01 -16.64
C ALA A 78 14.41 3.99 -16.05
N ASN A 79 14.68 4.41 -14.81
CA ASN A 79 16.07 4.49 -14.29
C ASN A 79 16.40 3.63 -13.06
N GLY A 80 15.44 2.87 -12.53
CA GLY A 80 15.54 2.37 -11.16
C GLY A 80 16.45 1.16 -10.88
N ARG A 81 16.94 0.37 -11.84
CA ARG A 81 17.54 -0.95 -11.46
C ARG A 81 18.85 -0.86 -10.66
N ARG A 82 19.71 0.13 -10.93
CA ARG A 82 20.98 0.31 -10.20
C ARG A 82 20.78 1.06 -8.89
N GLU A 83 20.00 2.14 -8.92
CA GLU A 83 19.62 2.90 -7.72
C GLU A 83 18.79 2.05 -6.75
N LEU A 84 17.90 1.18 -7.25
CA LEU A 84 17.17 0.21 -6.44
C LEU A 84 18.11 -0.82 -5.83
N ALA A 85 19.12 -1.31 -6.57
CA ALA A 85 20.07 -2.27 -6.02
C ALA A 85 20.92 -1.66 -4.90
N GLU A 86 21.38 -0.42 -5.06
CA GLU A 86 22.13 0.34 -4.04
C GLU A 86 21.24 0.67 -2.84
N ALA A 87 20.02 1.17 -3.07
CA ALA A 87 19.04 1.43 -2.00
C ALA A 87 18.65 0.15 -1.25
N LEU A 88 18.50 -0.99 -1.94
CA LEU A 88 18.24 -2.29 -1.32
C LEU A 88 19.44 -2.77 -0.49
N ALA A 89 20.66 -2.54 -0.96
CA ALA A 89 21.88 -2.90 -0.23
C ALA A 89 22.02 -2.07 1.07
N GLU A 90 21.76 -0.77 1.01
CA GLU A 90 21.75 0.10 2.20
C GLU A 90 20.64 -0.28 3.18
N ARG A 91 19.42 -0.56 2.68
CA ARG A 91 18.31 -1.04 3.52
C ARG A 91 18.68 -2.35 4.21
N TYR A 92 19.27 -3.30 3.47
CA TYR A 92 19.74 -4.56 4.02
C TYR A 92 20.85 -4.37 5.07
N ALA A 93 21.79 -3.44 4.86
CA ALA A 93 22.81 -3.09 5.84
C ALA A 93 22.20 -2.51 7.14
N ARG A 94 21.03 -1.87 7.05
CA ARG A 94 20.23 -1.42 8.21
C ARG A 94 19.33 -2.52 8.81
N GLY A 95 19.44 -3.77 8.34
CA GLY A 95 18.64 -4.90 8.81
C GLY A 95 17.27 -5.05 8.15
N ASP A 96 16.97 -4.30 7.08
CA ASP A 96 15.75 -4.50 6.29
C ASP A 96 15.88 -5.77 5.45
N VAL A 97 15.15 -6.81 5.87
CA VAL A 97 15.15 -8.11 5.21
C VAL A 97 13.89 -8.35 4.38
N GLU A 98 12.98 -7.36 4.27
CA GLU A 98 11.64 -7.56 3.67
C GLU A 98 11.74 -8.08 2.23
N THR A 99 12.61 -7.48 1.42
CA THR A 99 12.80 -7.92 0.02
C THR A 99 13.30 -9.36 -0.07
N ARG A 100 14.27 -9.73 0.78
CA ARG A 100 14.84 -11.08 0.82
C ARG A 100 13.82 -12.09 1.33
N TYR A 101 13.04 -11.70 2.34
CA TYR A 101 11.97 -12.50 2.93
C TYR A 101 10.84 -12.74 1.93
N ARG A 102 10.36 -11.70 1.25
CA ARG A 102 9.33 -11.81 0.19
C ARG A 102 9.79 -12.68 -0.97
N HIS A 103 11.05 -12.54 -1.40
CA HIS A 103 11.61 -13.42 -2.42
C HIS A 103 11.67 -14.88 -1.94
N TRP A 104 12.05 -15.12 -0.69
CA TRP A 104 12.02 -16.46 -0.11
C TRP A 104 10.60 -17.03 -0.04
N LEU A 105 9.61 -16.26 0.44
CA LEU A 105 8.20 -16.64 0.43
C LEU A 105 7.70 -16.97 -0.99
N GLY A 106 8.11 -16.19 -1.99
CA GLY A 106 7.78 -16.45 -3.39
C GLY A 106 8.31 -17.80 -3.88
N LYS A 107 9.53 -18.17 -3.50
CA LYS A 107 10.07 -19.51 -3.77
C LYS A 107 9.29 -20.60 -3.05
N MET A 108 8.86 -20.39 -1.80
CA MET A 108 8.03 -21.37 -1.07
C MET A 108 6.69 -21.57 -1.77
N HIS A 109 6.03 -20.47 -2.14
CA HIS A 109 4.78 -20.48 -2.89
C HIS A 109 4.89 -21.23 -4.23
N ALA A 110 5.93 -20.94 -5.02
CA ALA A 110 6.15 -21.58 -6.32
C ALA A 110 6.39 -23.09 -6.19
N ARG A 111 7.06 -23.53 -5.11
CA ARG A 111 7.32 -24.95 -4.83
C ARG A 111 6.09 -25.72 -4.37
N ALA A 112 5.12 -25.07 -3.76
CA ALA A 112 3.89 -25.72 -3.32
C ALA A 112 3.03 -26.16 -4.51
N GLY A 113 2.83 -25.28 -5.50
CA GLY A 113 1.87 -25.51 -6.57
C GLY A 113 0.40 -25.59 -6.10
N PRO A 114 -0.58 -25.68 -7.01
CA PRO A 114 -2.00 -25.77 -6.64
C PRO A 114 -2.37 -27.13 -6.02
N GLU A 115 -1.77 -28.22 -6.50
CA GLU A 115 -2.12 -29.59 -6.10
C GLU A 115 -1.78 -29.88 -4.63
N ARG A 116 -0.63 -29.42 -4.12
CA ARG A 116 -0.28 -29.58 -2.69
C ARG A 116 -1.16 -28.73 -1.77
N ARG A 117 -1.83 -27.70 -2.29
CA ARG A 117 -2.77 -26.88 -1.53
C ARG A 117 -4.17 -27.50 -1.45
N ALA A 118 -4.50 -28.37 -2.41
CA ALA A 118 -5.75 -29.11 -2.44
C ALA A 118 -5.69 -30.44 -1.66
N ALA A 119 -4.53 -30.79 -1.08
CA ALA A 119 -4.36 -31.98 -0.27
C ALA A 119 -5.09 -31.80 1.07
N HIS A 120 -6.40 -32.10 1.07
CA HIS A 120 -7.26 -31.98 2.23
C HIS A 120 -6.80 -32.89 3.38
N ASN A 121 -6.66 -32.29 4.58
CA ASN A 121 -6.61 -32.84 5.95
C ASN A 121 -5.63 -32.09 6.88
N LEU A 122 -4.86 -31.11 6.38
CA LEU A 122 -3.94 -30.30 7.19
C LEU A 122 -4.42 -28.84 7.31
N THR A 123 -4.11 -28.20 8.44
CA THR A 123 -4.34 -26.77 8.65
C THR A 123 -3.44 -25.91 7.75
N LEU A 124 -3.87 -24.69 7.43
CA LEU A 124 -3.02 -23.74 6.71
C LEU A 124 -1.86 -23.30 7.60
N GLY A 125 -0.67 -23.19 7.01
CA GLY A 125 0.51 -22.73 7.73
C GLY A 125 1.76 -22.68 6.87
N TYR A 126 2.90 -22.47 7.53
CA TYR A 126 4.20 -22.44 6.87
C TYR A 126 4.67 -23.85 6.50
N VAL A 127 5.27 -23.94 5.32
CA VAL A 127 6.01 -25.12 4.84
C VAL A 127 7.39 -24.63 4.45
N THR A 128 8.29 -24.61 5.42
CA THR A 128 9.58 -23.95 5.37
C THR A 128 10.59 -24.83 4.64
N LYS A 129 11.33 -24.22 3.71
CA LYS A 129 12.55 -24.82 3.15
C LYS A 129 13.72 -23.86 3.34
N ASP A 130 14.65 -24.30 4.16
CA ASP A 130 15.91 -23.64 4.46
C ASP A 130 17.09 -24.54 4.03
N ALA A 131 18.27 -24.30 4.58
CA ALA A 131 19.49 -25.05 4.26
C ALA A 131 19.61 -26.38 5.03
N CYS A 132 18.74 -26.63 6.01
CA CYS A 132 18.78 -27.84 6.81
C CYS A 132 18.20 -29.02 6.01
N ALA A 133 18.74 -30.22 6.25
CA ALA A 133 18.27 -31.44 5.61
C ALA A 133 16.96 -31.99 6.22
N VAL A 134 16.57 -31.49 7.39
CA VAL A 134 15.38 -31.91 8.14
C VAL A 134 14.18 -31.01 7.85
N VAL A 135 12.97 -31.51 8.13
CA VAL A 135 11.77 -30.67 8.18
C VAL A 135 11.81 -29.86 9.48
N GLY A 136 11.87 -28.54 9.36
CA GLY A 136 11.95 -27.63 10.52
C GLY A 136 10.60 -27.25 11.12
N ASP A 137 9.52 -27.31 10.34
CA ASP A 137 8.17 -27.02 10.84
C ASP A 137 7.75 -28.13 11.82
N ASP A 138 7.29 -27.75 13.02
CA ASP A 138 6.87 -28.66 14.09
C ASP A 138 5.51 -29.33 13.83
N THR A 139 4.69 -28.70 12.98
CA THR A 139 3.37 -29.18 12.54
C THR A 139 3.33 -29.27 11.01
N LEU A 140 2.70 -30.33 10.48
CA LEU A 140 2.47 -30.48 9.05
C LEU A 140 1.33 -29.56 8.60
N HIS A 141 1.61 -28.72 7.59
CA HIS A 141 0.66 -27.73 7.09
C HIS A 141 0.37 -27.87 5.59
N THR A 142 -0.80 -27.38 5.21
CA THR A 142 -1.11 -26.95 3.85
C THR A 142 -0.45 -25.58 3.62
N PRO A 143 0.41 -25.41 2.58
CA PRO A 143 1.19 -24.19 2.41
C PRO A 143 0.33 -22.98 2.07
N LEU A 144 0.63 -21.84 2.71
CA LEU A 144 -0.05 -20.57 2.45
C LEU A 144 0.18 -20.04 1.02
N PRO A 145 -0.85 -19.49 0.35
CA PRO A 145 -0.68 -18.75 -0.89
C PRO A 145 0.08 -17.44 -0.63
N LEU A 146 0.78 -16.96 -1.65
CA LEU A 146 1.41 -15.64 -1.66
C LEU A 146 0.86 -14.87 -2.85
N PHE A 147 0.55 -13.60 -2.63
CA PHE A 147 0.16 -12.66 -3.66
C PHE A 147 1.16 -11.50 -3.69
N GLY A 148 1.53 -11.06 -4.89
CA GLY A 148 2.35 -9.87 -5.06
C GLY A 148 1.55 -8.62 -4.67
N SER A 149 2.19 -7.71 -3.94
CA SER A 149 1.65 -6.39 -3.62
C SER A 149 2.62 -5.32 -4.10
N PRO A 150 2.15 -4.25 -4.75
CA PRO A 150 3.01 -3.12 -5.11
C PRO A 150 3.49 -2.37 -3.86
N ALA A 151 4.52 -1.53 -3.99
CA ALA A 151 4.98 -0.69 -2.88
C ALA A 151 3.94 0.36 -2.49
N PHE A 152 3.23 0.89 -3.49
CA PHE A 152 2.18 1.88 -3.33
C PHE A 152 0.88 1.37 -3.96
N ILE A 153 -0.22 1.69 -3.29
CA ILE A 153 -1.59 1.45 -3.76
C ILE A 153 -2.27 2.80 -3.93
N GLY A 154 -3.18 2.91 -4.89
CA GLY A 154 -3.95 4.14 -5.07
C GLY A 154 -5.36 3.89 -5.58
N SER A 155 -6.25 4.82 -5.25
CA SER A 155 -7.64 4.77 -5.70
C SER A 155 -7.73 4.94 -7.21
N ARG A 156 -8.86 4.51 -7.78
CA ARG A 156 -9.10 4.70 -9.22
C ARG A 156 -9.14 6.20 -9.54
N PRO A 157 -8.44 6.64 -10.60
CA PRO A 157 -8.54 8.01 -11.08
C PRO A 157 -10.00 8.36 -11.40
N PRO A 158 -10.46 9.57 -11.06
CA PRO A 158 -11.77 10.04 -11.48
C PRO A 158 -11.85 10.15 -13.01
N ALA A 159 -13.08 10.11 -13.53
CA ALA A 159 -13.34 10.44 -14.93
C ALA A 159 -13.09 11.95 -15.17
N GLY A 160 -12.46 12.29 -16.29
CA GLY A 160 -12.11 13.67 -16.61
C GLY A 160 -11.07 13.79 -17.71
N SER A 161 -10.91 15.01 -18.21
CA SER A 161 -9.85 15.39 -19.15
C SER A 161 -8.50 15.49 -18.43
N ASN A 162 -7.39 15.45 -19.16
CA ASN A 162 -6.06 15.56 -18.56
C ASN A 162 -5.82 16.90 -17.83
N ASP A 163 -6.53 17.96 -18.22
CA ASP A 163 -6.41 19.29 -17.63
C ASP A 163 -7.36 19.50 -16.44
N THR A 164 -8.19 18.50 -16.11
CA THR A 164 -9.07 18.57 -14.95
C THR A 164 -8.22 18.66 -13.69
N ALA A 165 -8.35 19.76 -12.95
CA ALA A 165 -7.65 19.98 -11.70
C ALA A 165 -8.27 19.12 -10.60
N ILE A 166 -7.45 18.29 -9.96
CA ILE A 166 -7.89 17.37 -8.91
C ILE A 166 -6.92 17.43 -7.71
N ASP A 167 -7.32 16.83 -6.59
CA ASP A 167 -6.47 16.74 -5.40
C ASP A 167 -5.72 15.41 -5.37
N LEU A 168 -4.39 15.48 -5.26
CA LEU A 168 -3.55 14.32 -5.01
C LEU A 168 -3.44 14.12 -3.50
N VAL A 169 -4.20 13.18 -2.96
CA VAL A 169 -4.25 12.86 -1.52
C VAL A 169 -3.28 11.73 -1.21
N PHE A 170 -2.52 11.84 -0.13
CA PHE A 170 -1.58 10.80 0.30
C PHE A 170 -1.28 10.88 1.79
N VAL A 171 -0.69 9.83 2.33
CA VAL A 171 -0.18 9.82 3.71
C VAL A 171 1.14 10.59 3.81
N ASP A 172 1.33 11.36 4.87
CA ASP A 172 2.52 12.21 5.07
C ASP A 172 3.85 11.45 5.01
N PHE A 173 3.87 10.20 5.48
CA PHE A 173 5.04 9.32 5.43
C PHE A 173 5.67 9.21 4.03
N ILE A 174 4.86 9.28 2.96
CA ILE A 174 5.33 9.15 1.57
C ILE A 174 5.48 10.50 0.85
N GLY A 175 5.30 11.62 1.55
CA GLY A 175 5.18 12.94 0.93
C GLY A 175 6.40 13.39 0.14
N SER A 176 7.61 13.08 0.61
CA SER A 176 8.85 13.40 -0.11
C SER A 176 8.95 12.68 -1.46
N GLN A 177 8.52 11.42 -1.52
CA GLN A 177 8.52 10.62 -2.74
C GLN A 177 7.43 11.10 -3.70
N VAL A 178 6.23 11.40 -3.18
CA VAL A 178 5.11 11.90 -3.99
C VAL A 178 5.44 13.25 -4.63
N VAL A 179 6.03 14.20 -3.89
CA VAL A 179 6.38 15.54 -4.43
C VAL A 179 7.41 15.48 -5.54
N GLN A 180 8.37 14.55 -5.48
CA GLN A 180 9.42 14.42 -6.49
C GLN A 180 8.86 13.99 -7.85
N VAL A 181 7.78 13.22 -7.88
CA VAL A 181 7.26 12.65 -9.13
C VAL A 181 6.69 13.72 -10.07
N PRO A 182 5.76 14.62 -9.67
CA PRO A 182 5.31 15.72 -10.51
C PRO A 182 6.43 16.62 -11.02
N ASN A 183 7.50 16.82 -10.24
CA ASN A 183 8.67 17.61 -10.66
C ASN A 183 9.46 16.94 -11.79
N GLY A 184 9.41 15.62 -11.90
CA GLY A 184 10.00 14.87 -13.02
C GLY A 184 9.10 14.78 -14.26
N LEU A 185 7.80 15.05 -14.12
CA LEU A 185 6.80 14.90 -15.19
C LEU A 185 6.46 16.21 -15.91
N GLN A 186 6.74 17.36 -15.31
CA GLN A 186 6.47 18.68 -15.89
C GLN A 186 7.47 19.74 -15.39
N THR A 187 7.47 20.91 -16.05
CA THR A 187 8.35 22.05 -15.74
C THR A 187 7.62 23.34 -15.40
N ALA A 188 6.28 23.35 -15.41
CA ALA A 188 5.45 24.53 -15.15
C ALA A 188 5.50 25.01 -13.69
N LYS A 189 5.65 24.09 -12.73
CA LYS A 189 5.75 24.38 -11.30
C LYS A 189 6.69 23.40 -10.60
N THR A 190 7.57 23.91 -9.75
CA THR A 190 8.34 23.06 -8.83
C THR A 190 7.56 22.90 -7.52
N TYR A 191 7.11 21.69 -7.24
CA TYR A 191 6.43 21.32 -6.01
C TYR A 191 7.43 21.09 -4.87
N THR A 192 7.09 21.55 -3.68
CA THR A 192 7.86 21.34 -2.44
C THR A 192 6.94 20.98 -1.28
N SER A 193 7.50 20.77 -0.09
CA SER A 193 6.70 20.51 1.12
C SER A 193 5.73 21.63 1.47
N THR A 194 5.96 22.87 1.01
CA THR A 194 5.02 23.99 1.25
C THR A 194 3.75 23.91 0.41
N ASP A 195 3.75 23.10 -0.65
CA ASP A 195 2.56 22.86 -1.48
C ASP A 195 1.62 21.79 -0.88
N ILE A 196 2.11 21.06 0.12
CA ILE A 196 1.36 20.02 0.82
C ILE A 196 0.48 20.69 1.89
N LYS A 197 -0.80 20.33 1.90
CA LYS A 197 -1.79 20.82 2.87
C LYS A 197 -2.39 19.66 3.64
N SER A 198 -2.84 19.90 4.88
CA SER A 198 -3.63 18.93 5.64
C SER A 198 -4.94 18.67 4.91
N TYR A 199 -5.28 17.40 4.71
CA TYR A 199 -6.49 17.01 4.00
C TYR A 199 -7.68 16.86 4.95
N MET A 200 -7.50 16.10 6.04
CA MET A 200 -8.53 15.85 7.03
C MET A 200 -7.95 15.30 8.35
N PRO A 201 -8.72 15.28 9.46
CA PRO A 201 -8.20 14.88 10.77
C PRO A 201 -8.11 13.36 11.00
N ILE A 202 -8.79 12.55 10.18
CA ILE A 202 -8.74 11.09 10.29
C ILE A 202 -7.32 10.60 10.03
N LEU A 203 -6.84 9.67 10.86
CA LEU A 203 -5.53 9.04 10.71
C LEU A 203 -5.63 7.71 9.94
N LEU A 204 -4.53 7.28 9.33
CA LEU A 204 -4.47 6.01 8.58
C LEU A 204 -4.87 4.80 9.42
N ASN A 205 -4.51 4.78 10.70
CA ASN A 205 -4.92 3.72 11.62
C ASN A 205 -6.43 3.73 11.93
N GLU A 206 -7.15 4.83 11.74
CA GLU A 206 -8.59 4.94 12.02
C GLU A 206 -9.45 4.55 10.81
N VAL A 207 -8.90 4.65 9.60
CA VAL A 207 -9.59 4.36 8.33
C VAL A 207 -10.35 3.02 8.36
N PRO A 208 -9.78 1.88 8.81
CA PRO A 208 -10.52 0.62 8.80
C PRO A 208 -11.76 0.64 9.71
N GLY A 209 -11.68 1.31 10.86
CA GLY A 209 -12.80 1.44 11.80
C GLY A 209 -13.92 2.32 11.24
N VAL A 210 -13.57 3.47 10.68
CA VAL A 210 -14.54 4.36 10.00
C VAL A 210 -15.23 3.64 8.85
N PHE A 211 -14.50 2.83 8.08
CA PHE A 211 -15.08 2.03 7.01
C PHE A 211 -16.01 0.93 7.54
N ALA A 212 -15.60 0.20 8.59
CA ALA A 212 -16.41 -0.84 9.19
C ALA A 212 -17.75 -0.27 9.71
N GLU A 213 -17.71 0.83 10.45
CA GLU A 213 -18.93 1.53 10.93
C GLU A 213 -19.83 1.99 9.75
N ALA A 214 -19.24 2.39 8.62
CA ALA A 214 -20.01 2.84 7.47
C ALA A 214 -20.59 1.70 6.59
N LYS A 215 -20.10 0.46 6.71
CA LYS A 215 -20.37 -0.62 5.73
C LYS A 215 -20.66 -1.99 6.29
N TRP A 216 -20.34 -2.29 7.55
CA TRP A 216 -20.45 -3.63 8.14
C TRP A 216 -21.62 -3.77 9.13
N ASP A 217 -22.54 -2.80 9.10
CA ASP A 217 -23.88 -2.92 9.70
C ASP A 217 -24.84 -3.75 8.83
#